data_AF-A0A669CCC7-F1
#
_entry.id   AF-A0A669CCC7-F1
#
_cell.length_a   1.000
_cell.length_b   1.000
_cell.length_c   1.000
_cell.angle_alpha   90.00
_cell.angle_beta   90.00
_cell.angle_gamma   90.00
#
_symmetry.space_group_name_H-M   'P 1'
#
loop_
_entity.id
_entity.type
_entity.pdbx_description
1 polymer ?
#
loop_
_entity_poly.entity_id
_entity_poly.type
_entity_poly.pdbx_seq_one_letter_code
_entity_poly.pdbx_strand_id
1 'polypeptide(L)'
;MPGCDWLRAEVHVLLLHACSLGVRAEQQARAAVATTSRLLLHSNRTVVHQTNKLRLTKTRSMKEQTRFFLWLQLFTACLVFGVNGDICKVNVCTNGGTCVTGAGSPFICICPDGFSGETCNETESGPCNPNPCKNDAICEVTGHSRRGDVFNEYVCKCQPGFDGVHCQNSVQGADLNSKKDVNDCAGQPCENGGTCRDLDGDFKCHCPSPYVGKHCQLRCISLLGMEGGGIAESQISASSVRYSLLGLQRWGPELARLHNKGLVNAWSAAAHDKNPWIQINMQRKMRFTGIVTQGASRMGTAEFIKAFKVASSLDGRTYTMYRTDGQRNDYVFVGNMDNDGTKTNIFDPPIIAQYIRIIPVVCRKACTLRMELVGCELNVYSNASGCSEPMGMKSRLVSDRQITASSTFRTWGIEAFTWHPHYARLDKQGKTNAWTPATNNRSEWIQVDLRSTKKITGIITQGAKDFGSVQFVTAFKVAHSDDGQSWTIVKDETTKTDKIFPGNSDNNVHKKNIFEPPFYGRYVRILPWEWHDHITLRMELLGCDE
;
A
#
# COMPACT_ATOMS: atom_id res chain seq x y z
N MET A 1 31.99 -12.33 -52.63
CA MET A 1 33.46 -12.11 -52.60
C MET A 1 33.82 -11.17 -53.75
N PRO A 2 34.90 -10.37 -53.65
CA PRO A 2 35.75 -10.09 -52.47
C PRO A 2 35.12 -8.97 -51.59
N GLY A 3 35.72 -8.51 -50.50
CA GLY A 3 36.93 -8.97 -49.81
C GLY A 3 37.23 -8.19 -48.51
N CYS A 4 38.17 -8.71 -47.74
CA CYS A 4 38.74 -8.15 -46.50
C CYS A 4 39.68 -6.95 -46.80
N ASP A 5 40.42 -6.32 -45.87
CA ASP A 5 40.91 -6.72 -44.53
C ASP A 5 41.40 -5.51 -43.69
N TRP A 6 42.31 -5.74 -42.72
CA TRP A 6 43.12 -4.81 -41.89
C TRP A 6 42.45 -4.31 -40.59
N LEU A 7 43.06 -4.32 -39.39
CA LEU A 7 44.28 -4.95 -38.79
C LEU A 7 44.28 -4.62 -37.25
N ARG A 8 44.90 -5.28 -36.25
CA ARG A 8 45.18 -6.69 -35.81
C ARG A 8 45.76 -6.57 -34.34
N ALA A 9 46.31 -7.64 -33.75
CA ALA A 9 47.09 -7.71 -32.47
C ALA A 9 46.24 -7.69 -31.17
N GLU A 10 46.28 -8.62 -30.21
CA GLU A 10 47.18 -9.76 -29.85
C GLU A 10 48.63 -9.38 -29.46
N VAL A 11 49.32 -9.97 -28.44
CA VAL A 11 49.01 -11.11 -27.54
C VAL A 11 49.93 -11.08 -26.28
N HIS A 12 49.52 -11.71 -25.16
CA HIS A 12 50.29 -12.16 -23.97
C HIS A 12 51.30 -11.24 -23.22
N VAL A 13 51.29 -11.33 -21.88
CA VAL A 13 52.43 -11.84 -21.05
C VAL A 13 51.89 -12.27 -19.68
N LEU A 14 52.57 -13.20 -19.02
CA LEU A 14 52.21 -13.80 -17.73
C LEU A 14 53.41 -13.71 -16.74
N LEU A 15 53.10 -13.78 -15.44
CA LEU A 15 53.94 -14.30 -14.34
C LEU A 15 55.11 -13.47 -13.77
N LEU A 16 55.19 -13.48 -12.41
CA LEU A 16 56.34 -13.20 -11.52
C LEU A 16 56.84 -11.73 -11.53
N HIS A 17 57.42 -11.11 -10.48
CA HIS A 17 57.67 -11.36 -9.04
C HIS A 17 58.18 -9.99 -8.47
N ALA A 18 58.30 -9.66 -7.18
CA ALA A 18 57.92 -10.22 -5.87
C ALA A 18 58.06 -9.09 -4.79
N CYS A 19 57.75 -9.41 -3.52
CA CYS A 19 58.00 -8.58 -2.31
C CYS A 19 57.20 -7.25 -2.20
N SER A 20 56.89 -6.71 -1.02
CA SER A 20 56.77 -7.19 0.39
C SER A 20 56.10 -6.01 1.16
N LEU A 21 55.42 -6.06 2.31
CA LEU A 21 55.30 -6.91 3.51
C LEU A 21 54.13 -6.31 4.35
N GLY A 22 53.69 -6.94 5.46
CA GLY A 22 52.73 -6.34 6.43
C GLY A 22 51.24 -6.67 6.17
N VAL A 23 50.62 -7.70 6.76
CA VAL A 23 50.27 -7.90 8.20
C VAL A 23 49.24 -6.85 8.67
N ARG A 24 47.92 -7.12 8.57
CA ARG A 24 47.07 -7.86 9.54
C ARG A 24 47.04 -7.27 10.96
N ALA A 25 45.93 -6.63 11.34
CA ALA A 25 45.22 -6.86 12.62
C ALA A 25 43.87 -6.14 12.62
N GLU A 26 42.81 -6.83 13.12
CA GLU A 26 41.57 -6.27 13.69
C GLU A 26 40.68 -5.34 12.81
N GLN A 27 39.36 -5.22 13.03
CA GLN A 27 38.52 -5.57 14.19
C GLN A 27 37.06 -5.88 13.73
N GLN A 28 36.19 -6.26 14.67
CA GLN A 28 34.73 -6.47 14.54
C GLN A 28 34.22 -7.74 13.82
N ALA A 29 34.02 -8.81 14.62
CA ALA A 29 32.88 -9.71 14.49
C ALA A 29 31.97 -9.54 15.73
N ARG A 30 30.66 -9.76 15.62
CA ARG A 30 29.70 -9.63 16.73
C ARG A 30 28.63 -10.73 16.68
N ALA A 31 28.37 -11.32 17.86
CA ALA A 31 27.26 -12.24 18.18
C ALA A 31 27.27 -13.60 17.41
N ALA A 32 26.71 -14.70 17.94
CA ALA A 32 26.21 -15.04 19.29
C ALA A 32 26.77 -16.44 19.67
N VAL A 33 26.77 -16.90 20.94
CA VAL A 33 25.66 -17.55 21.69
C VAL A 33 26.28 -17.95 23.06
N ALA A 34 25.64 -18.02 24.23
CA ALA A 34 24.22 -17.97 24.62
C ALA A 34 23.94 -17.10 25.87
N THR A 35 22.65 -16.95 26.19
CA THR A 35 22.06 -16.58 27.50
C THR A 35 21.55 -17.86 28.21
N THR A 36 21.18 -17.97 29.50
CA THR A 36 21.34 -17.21 30.76
C THR A 36 20.80 -18.09 31.90
N SER A 37 21.19 -17.85 33.17
CA SER A 37 20.28 -18.09 34.32
C SER A 37 20.74 -17.40 35.61
N ARG A 38 20.15 -16.24 35.94
CA ARG A 38 19.96 -15.77 37.32
C ARG A 38 18.95 -14.62 37.43
N LEU A 39 18.14 -14.69 38.49
CA LEU A 39 17.45 -13.58 39.16
C LEU A 39 16.50 -12.69 38.33
N LEU A 40 15.20 -12.89 38.55
CA LEU A 40 14.29 -11.76 38.81
C LEU A 40 13.50 -12.03 40.08
N LEU A 41 13.48 -11.02 40.97
CA LEU A 41 12.59 -10.92 42.11
C LEU A 41 11.50 -9.92 41.75
N HIS A 42 10.22 -10.26 41.93
CA HIS A 42 9.24 -9.31 42.45
C HIS A 42 8.02 -10.02 43.07
N SER A 43 7.30 -9.29 43.92
CA SER A 43 6.30 -9.84 44.85
C SER A 43 4.90 -9.31 44.56
N ASN A 44 3.89 -10.19 44.63
CA ASN A 44 2.64 -9.84 45.32
C ASN A 44 1.82 -11.08 45.73
N ARG A 45 1.14 -10.93 46.89
CA ARG A 45 -0.26 -11.30 47.22
C ARG A 45 -0.97 -12.39 46.38
N THR A 46 -1.71 -13.37 46.94
CA THR A 46 -2.27 -13.50 48.32
C THR A 46 -2.88 -14.91 48.59
N VAL A 47 -2.71 -15.41 49.84
CA VAL A 47 -3.72 -16.14 50.67
C VAL A 47 -4.11 -17.60 50.28
N VAL A 48 -4.60 -18.31 51.32
CA VAL A 48 -5.15 -19.69 51.41
C VAL A 48 -4.16 -20.83 51.75
N HIS A 49 -4.64 -21.66 52.68
CA HIS A 49 -4.20 -22.96 53.23
C HIS A 49 -3.61 -24.00 52.23
N GLN A 50 -2.93 -25.08 52.65
CA GLN A 50 -3.10 -25.83 53.91
C GLN A 50 -1.83 -26.60 54.39
N THR A 51 -1.94 -27.16 55.60
CA THR A 51 -0.99 -28.00 56.38
C THR A 51 -0.60 -29.34 55.69
N ASN A 52 0.36 -30.19 56.11
CA ASN A 52 0.93 -30.48 57.46
C ASN A 52 2.13 -31.47 57.38
N LYS A 53 3.17 -31.34 58.26
CA LYS A 53 4.08 -32.41 58.82
C LYS A 53 4.87 -33.33 57.83
N LEU A 54 5.92 -34.10 58.17
CA LEU A 54 6.86 -34.27 59.31
C LEU A 54 8.30 -34.03 58.78
N ARG A 55 9.39 -33.62 59.48
CA ARG A 55 9.94 -33.80 60.84
C ARG A 55 10.81 -35.07 61.04
N LEU A 56 11.97 -34.89 61.71
CA LEU A 56 13.05 -35.85 62.10
C LEU A 56 14.14 -36.06 61.02
N THR A 57 15.42 -35.65 61.10
CA THR A 57 16.45 -35.27 62.12
C THR A 57 17.37 -36.37 62.67
N LYS A 58 18.62 -36.42 62.18
CA LYS A 58 19.90 -36.82 62.85
C LYS A 58 21.07 -36.46 61.91
N THR A 59 22.09 -35.63 62.16
CA THR A 59 22.92 -35.16 63.31
C THR A 59 24.21 -35.97 63.59
N ARG A 60 25.31 -35.59 62.91
CA ARG A 60 26.74 -35.62 63.32
C ARG A 60 27.54 -34.85 62.23
N SER A 61 28.47 -33.91 62.46
CA SER A 61 29.46 -33.64 63.54
C SER A 61 30.60 -34.69 63.54
N MET A 62 31.90 -34.36 63.45
CA MET A 62 32.68 -33.14 63.80
C MET A 62 33.96 -33.05 62.91
N LYS A 63 34.41 -31.87 62.41
CA LYS A 63 35.56 -31.00 62.86
C LYS A 63 37.02 -31.44 62.52
N GLU A 64 37.92 -30.44 62.62
CA GLU A 64 39.42 -30.50 62.69
C GLU A 64 40.17 -30.65 61.34
N GLN A 65 41.35 -30.07 61.07
CA GLN A 65 42.17 -28.94 61.59
C GLN A 65 43.02 -28.46 60.37
N THR A 66 43.07 -27.22 59.87
CA THR A 66 43.44 -25.88 60.42
C THR A 66 44.95 -25.59 60.57
N ARG A 67 45.53 -25.03 59.47
CA ARG A 67 46.70 -24.12 59.35
C ARG A 67 48.12 -24.60 59.69
N PHE A 68 49.06 -24.30 58.77
CA PHE A 68 50.27 -23.51 59.09
C PHE A 68 50.70 -22.63 57.89
N PHE A 69 51.59 -21.65 58.13
CA PHE A 69 52.12 -20.69 57.14
C PHE A 69 53.33 -21.32 56.38
N LEU A 70 53.61 -21.06 55.09
CA LEU A 70 53.88 -19.80 54.36
C LEU A 70 55.27 -19.22 54.72
N TRP A 71 55.95 -18.59 53.73
CA TRP A 71 57.42 -18.48 53.58
C TRP A 71 58.04 -19.79 53.06
N LEU A 72 59.03 -19.82 52.16
CA LEU A 72 59.83 -18.75 51.52
C LEU A 72 59.84 -18.92 49.98
N GLN A 73 59.95 -17.83 49.23
CA GLN A 73 60.12 -17.83 47.77
C GLN A 73 61.61 -17.74 47.37
N LEU A 74 61.93 -18.25 46.17
CA LEU A 74 63.21 -18.12 45.46
C LEU A 74 64.45 -18.80 46.08
N PHE A 75 64.79 -19.96 45.53
CA PHE A 75 66.18 -20.26 45.14
C PHE A 75 66.21 -20.62 43.64
N THR A 76 67.34 -20.40 42.98
CA THR A 76 67.40 -20.23 41.52
C THR A 76 67.66 -21.50 40.71
N ALA A 77 66.90 -21.63 39.62
CA ALA A 77 67.28 -22.08 38.26
C ALA A 77 68.17 -23.32 38.03
N CYS A 78 67.85 -24.01 36.92
CA CYS A 78 68.67 -25.02 36.23
C CYS A 78 68.99 -26.33 36.98
N LEU A 79 68.19 -27.36 36.66
CA LEU A 79 68.76 -28.45 35.85
C LEU A 79 67.76 -28.89 34.78
N VAL A 80 68.15 -28.78 33.51
CA VAL A 80 67.33 -29.20 32.38
C VAL A 80 67.58 -30.68 32.11
N PHE A 81 66.55 -31.49 32.30
CA PHE A 81 66.40 -32.78 31.63
C PHE A 81 65.04 -32.85 30.96
N GLY A 82 64.91 -32.10 29.85
CA GLY A 82 63.78 -32.24 28.94
C GLY A 82 63.87 -33.59 28.23
N VAL A 83 63.18 -34.60 28.75
CA VAL A 83 63.05 -35.92 28.10
C VAL A 83 62.05 -35.80 26.96
N ASN A 84 62.47 -35.18 25.85
CA ASN A 84 61.77 -35.27 24.57
C ASN A 84 61.91 -36.69 24.03
N GLY A 85 61.07 -37.60 24.53
CA GLY A 85 60.81 -38.86 23.86
C GLY A 85 59.89 -38.59 22.67
N ASP A 86 60.36 -38.80 21.45
CA ASP A 86 59.51 -38.78 20.26
C ASP A 86 58.37 -39.80 20.41
N ILE A 87 57.14 -39.33 20.51
CA ILE A 87 55.98 -40.20 20.78
C ILE A 87 55.67 -41.11 19.58
N CYS A 88 56.13 -40.75 18.38
CA CYS A 88 56.06 -41.58 17.17
C CYS A 88 57.18 -42.66 17.06
N LYS A 89 57.97 -42.93 18.11
CA LYS A 89 59.00 -44.00 18.09
C LYS A 89 58.41 -45.42 18.00
N VAL A 90 57.12 -45.56 18.27
CA VAL A 90 56.25 -46.68 17.89
C VAL A 90 55.05 -46.05 17.19
N ASN A 91 54.57 -46.63 16.08
CA ASN A 91 53.43 -46.04 15.38
C ASN A 91 52.13 -46.28 16.18
N VAL A 92 51.57 -45.20 16.75
CA VAL A 92 50.30 -45.22 17.50
C VAL A 92 49.10 -45.22 16.57
N CYS A 93 49.30 -44.86 15.29
CA CYS A 93 48.24 -44.80 14.29
C CYS A 93 47.93 -46.20 13.75
N THR A 94 46.65 -46.56 13.77
CA THR A 94 46.14 -47.84 13.24
C THR A 94 45.87 -47.75 11.74
N ASN A 95 45.48 -48.87 11.12
CA ASN A 95 45.01 -48.95 9.72
C ASN A 95 45.94 -48.31 8.65
N GLY A 96 47.26 -48.28 8.90
CA GLY A 96 48.24 -47.70 7.99
C GLY A 96 48.44 -46.18 8.11
N GLY A 97 47.83 -45.54 9.12
CA GLY A 97 48.07 -44.13 9.41
C GLY A 97 49.53 -43.82 9.75
N THR A 98 49.97 -42.60 9.43
CA THR A 98 51.34 -42.12 9.67
C THR A 98 51.39 -41.15 10.86
N CYS A 99 52.15 -41.50 11.90
CA CYS A 99 52.37 -40.64 13.06
C CYS A 99 53.35 -39.50 12.75
N VAL A 100 52.97 -38.27 13.05
CA VAL A 100 53.85 -37.08 13.02
C VAL A 100 53.73 -36.31 14.35
N THR A 101 54.80 -35.66 14.79
CA THR A 101 54.80 -34.86 16.02
C THR A 101 54.10 -33.50 15.80
N GLY A 102 53.14 -33.16 16.66
CA GLY A 102 52.29 -31.98 16.50
C GLY A 102 52.89 -30.71 17.11
N ALA A 103 52.62 -29.55 16.50
CA ALA A 103 53.04 -28.25 17.02
C ALA A 103 52.14 -27.73 18.18
N GLY A 104 51.51 -28.63 18.94
CA GLY A 104 50.53 -28.29 19.99
C GLY A 104 49.84 -29.51 20.62
N SER A 105 49.73 -30.62 19.90
CA SER A 105 49.38 -31.95 20.42
C SER A 105 50.63 -32.84 20.48
N PRO A 106 50.71 -33.82 21.42
CA PRO A 106 51.89 -34.70 21.55
C PRO A 106 52.21 -35.53 20.29
N PHE A 107 51.19 -35.86 19.50
CA PHE A 107 51.30 -36.45 18.17
C PHE A 107 50.05 -36.08 17.34
N ILE A 108 50.09 -36.38 16.04
CA ILE A 108 48.99 -36.30 15.08
C ILE A 108 49.10 -37.54 14.17
N CYS A 109 47.98 -38.19 13.89
CA CYS A 109 47.91 -39.26 12.89
C CYS A 109 47.39 -38.73 11.56
N ILE A 110 48.12 -38.99 10.47
CA ILE A 110 47.66 -38.77 9.10
C ILE A 110 47.06 -40.09 8.60
N CYS A 111 45.75 -40.13 8.41
CA CYS A 111 45.02 -41.34 8.01
C CYS A 111 44.98 -41.51 6.48
N PRO A 112 45.02 -42.75 5.96
CA PRO A 112 44.74 -43.02 4.55
C PRO A 112 43.24 -42.93 4.25
N ASP A 113 42.90 -42.70 2.98
CA ASP A 113 41.53 -42.56 2.49
C ASP A 113 40.61 -43.68 3.00
N GLY A 114 39.46 -43.32 3.57
CA GLY A 114 38.52 -44.28 4.16
C GLY A 114 38.71 -44.55 5.67
N PHE A 115 39.66 -43.90 6.34
CA PHE A 115 39.88 -44.02 7.79
C PHE A 115 39.95 -42.66 8.51
N SER A 116 39.39 -42.61 9.72
CA SER A 116 39.18 -41.39 10.50
C SER A 116 39.44 -41.59 12.01
N GLY A 117 39.25 -40.52 12.80
CA GLY A 117 39.51 -40.48 14.24
C GLY A 117 40.98 -40.25 14.59
N GLU A 118 41.27 -39.86 15.84
CA GLU A 118 42.60 -39.38 16.28
C GLU A 118 43.75 -40.40 16.10
N THR A 119 43.42 -41.68 15.94
CA THR A 119 44.37 -42.79 15.71
C THR A 119 44.07 -43.60 14.45
N CYS A 120 43.24 -43.09 13.52
CA CYS A 120 42.81 -43.76 12.29
C CYS A 120 42.04 -45.08 12.51
N ASN A 121 41.44 -45.25 13.70
CA ASN A 121 40.76 -46.49 14.12
C ASN A 121 39.29 -46.55 13.68
N GLU A 122 38.71 -45.43 13.26
CA GLU A 122 37.36 -45.37 12.71
C GLU A 122 37.42 -45.49 11.18
N THR A 123 36.37 -46.02 10.55
CA THR A 123 36.22 -45.98 9.09
C THR A 123 35.41 -44.77 8.69
N GLU A 124 35.83 -44.08 7.64
CA GLU A 124 35.16 -42.89 7.12
C GLU A 124 33.89 -43.29 6.37
N SER A 125 32.80 -43.47 7.12
CA SER A 125 31.47 -43.68 6.56
C SER A 125 31.00 -42.38 5.91
N GLY A 126 31.11 -42.29 4.58
CA GLY A 126 30.76 -41.10 3.80
C GLY A 126 29.34 -40.57 4.05
N PRO A 127 29.03 -39.33 3.63
CA PRO A 127 28.02 -38.45 4.24
C PRO A 127 26.55 -38.93 4.24
N CYS A 128 26.25 -40.05 3.59
CA CYS A 128 24.94 -40.71 3.62
C CYS A 128 24.85 -41.90 4.60
N ASN A 129 25.87 -42.17 5.41
CA ASN A 129 25.90 -43.28 6.36
C ASN A 129 26.42 -42.84 7.76
N PRO A 130 25.57 -42.83 8.82
CA PRO A 130 24.14 -43.12 8.81
C PRO A 130 23.34 -42.07 8.01
N ASN A 131 22.20 -42.46 7.43
CA ASN A 131 21.41 -41.57 6.57
C ASN A 131 20.99 -40.28 7.33
N PRO A 132 21.44 -39.08 6.91
CA PRO A 132 21.10 -37.82 7.58
C PRO A 132 19.65 -37.39 7.32
N CYS A 133 19.06 -37.80 6.20
CA CYS A 133 17.73 -37.40 5.75
C CYS A 133 16.62 -37.98 6.65
N LYS A 134 15.50 -37.24 6.79
CA LYS A 134 14.35 -37.62 7.63
C LYS A 134 13.16 -38.07 6.78
N ASN A 135 12.17 -38.68 7.42
CA ASN A 135 10.91 -39.09 6.80
C ASN A 135 11.12 -40.00 5.56
N ASP A 136 11.96 -41.03 5.73
CA ASP A 136 12.31 -42.05 4.72
C ASP A 136 12.78 -41.48 3.36
N ALA A 137 13.41 -40.31 3.40
CA ALA A 137 14.06 -39.67 2.27
C ALA A 137 15.40 -40.31 1.90
N ILE A 138 15.69 -40.31 0.60
CA ILE A 138 16.87 -40.96 0.01
C ILE A 138 18.05 -39.97 0.01
N CYS A 139 19.20 -40.37 0.54
CA CYS A 139 20.42 -39.59 0.50
C CYS A 139 21.27 -39.96 -0.73
N GLU A 140 21.66 -38.95 -1.51
CA GLU A 140 22.56 -39.10 -2.65
C GLU A 140 23.83 -38.26 -2.44
N VAL A 141 25.00 -38.87 -2.61
CA VAL A 141 26.30 -38.18 -2.48
C VAL A 141 26.57 -37.36 -3.74
N THR A 142 26.79 -36.05 -3.61
CA THR A 142 27.01 -35.15 -4.75
C THR A 142 28.48 -35.19 -5.19
N GLY A 143 28.77 -36.12 -6.10
CA GLY A 143 30.13 -36.42 -6.57
C GLY A 143 30.93 -35.19 -7.06
N HIS A 144 32.05 -34.94 -6.37
CA HIS A 144 33.16 -34.04 -6.67
C HIS A 144 33.01 -33.01 -7.81
N SER A 145 32.78 -31.76 -7.45
CA SER A 145 33.29 -30.60 -8.20
C SER A 145 33.68 -29.49 -7.22
N ARG A 146 34.96 -29.45 -6.82
CA ARG A 146 35.50 -28.42 -5.92
C ARG A 146 35.61 -27.06 -6.63
N ARG A 147 34.48 -26.37 -6.81
CA ARG A 147 34.40 -24.93 -7.06
C ARG A 147 34.05 -24.24 -5.74
N GLY A 148 34.62 -23.06 -5.48
CA GLY A 148 34.74 -22.47 -4.14
C GLY A 148 33.46 -21.84 -3.57
N ASP A 149 32.29 -22.36 -3.95
CA ASP A 149 31.00 -21.71 -3.78
C ASP A 149 29.89 -22.78 -3.61
N VAL A 150 29.42 -22.92 -2.35
CA VAL A 150 28.48 -23.93 -1.78
C VAL A 150 29.12 -25.28 -1.37
N PHE A 151 29.00 -25.62 -0.09
CA PHE A 151 29.56 -26.83 0.54
C PHE A 151 28.46 -27.80 1.01
N ASN A 152 27.87 -28.58 0.11
CA ASN A 152 27.00 -29.72 0.46
C ASN A 152 27.46 -30.98 -0.28
N GLU A 153 28.01 -31.94 0.47
CA GLU A 153 28.57 -33.19 -0.08
C GLU A 153 27.49 -34.26 -0.34
N TYR A 154 26.26 -34.01 0.10
CA TYR A 154 25.09 -34.86 -0.14
C TYR A 154 23.83 -34.02 -0.36
N VAL A 155 22.82 -34.64 -0.98
CA VAL A 155 21.48 -34.11 -1.22
C VAL A 155 20.44 -35.13 -0.74
N CYS A 156 19.45 -34.65 0.01
CA CYS A 156 18.28 -35.45 0.39
C CYS A 156 17.17 -35.32 -0.65
N LYS A 157 16.74 -36.44 -1.24
CA LYS A 157 15.52 -36.52 -2.07
C LYS A 157 14.32 -36.85 -1.19
N CYS A 158 13.48 -35.84 -0.99
CA CYS A 158 12.31 -35.92 -0.11
C CYS A 158 11.16 -36.72 -0.73
N GLN A 159 10.43 -37.43 0.13
CA GLN A 159 9.15 -38.04 -0.23
C GLN A 159 8.10 -36.94 -0.49
N PRO A 160 7.05 -37.21 -1.30
CA PRO A 160 5.95 -36.27 -1.51
C PRO A 160 5.32 -35.81 -0.18
N GLY A 161 5.08 -34.51 -0.03
CA GLY A 161 4.59 -33.91 1.21
C GLY A 161 5.65 -33.57 2.25
N PHE A 162 6.95 -33.60 1.91
CA PHE A 162 8.03 -33.16 2.78
C PHE A 162 9.03 -32.22 2.08
N ASP A 163 9.56 -31.23 2.81
CA ASP A 163 10.62 -30.32 2.32
C ASP A 163 11.71 -30.02 3.37
N GLY A 164 12.67 -29.19 2.98
CA GLY A 164 13.83 -28.80 3.78
C GLY A 164 15.09 -29.61 3.45
N VAL A 165 16.25 -29.11 3.90
CA VAL A 165 17.59 -29.64 3.57
C VAL A 165 17.75 -31.12 3.95
N HIS A 166 17.00 -31.59 4.95
CA HIS A 166 16.96 -32.99 5.38
C HIS A 166 15.54 -33.58 5.33
N CYS A 167 14.65 -32.99 4.53
CA CYS A 167 13.25 -33.42 4.38
C CYS A 167 12.45 -33.41 5.69
N GLN A 168 12.84 -32.53 6.62
CA GLN A 168 12.35 -32.53 7.99
C GLN A 168 10.99 -31.81 8.17
N ASN A 169 10.60 -30.96 7.22
CA ASN A 169 9.34 -30.23 7.27
C ASN A 169 8.23 -31.05 6.60
N SER A 170 7.03 -31.14 7.19
CA SER A 170 5.86 -31.71 6.52
C SER A 170 5.04 -30.62 5.84
N VAL A 171 4.89 -30.73 4.52
CA VAL A 171 4.14 -29.81 3.66
C VAL A 171 2.70 -30.31 3.52
N GLN A 172 1.90 -30.01 4.53
CA GLN A 172 0.45 -30.24 4.47
C GLN A 172 -0.15 -29.33 3.37
N GLY A 173 -0.62 -29.95 2.29
CA GLY A 173 -1.13 -29.23 1.10
C GLY A 173 -0.35 -29.47 -0.20
N ALA A 174 0.64 -30.36 -0.22
CA ALA A 174 1.35 -30.76 -1.45
C ALA A 174 0.53 -31.67 -2.41
N ASP A 175 -0.78 -31.45 -2.53
CA ASP A 175 -1.57 -31.99 -3.64
C ASP A 175 -1.52 -30.99 -4.80
N LEU A 176 -0.68 -31.30 -5.80
CA LEU A 176 -0.44 -30.41 -6.93
C LEU A 176 -1.58 -30.35 -7.97
N ASN A 177 -2.73 -31.00 -7.72
CA ASN A 177 -3.93 -30.90 -8.56
C ASN A 177 -5.20 -30.49 -7.78
N SER A 178 -5.26 -30.69 -6.46
CA SER A 178 -6.46 -30.42 -5.64
C SER A 178 -6.59 -28.95 -5.16
N LYS A 179 -6.49 -28.00 -6.10
CA LYS A 179 -7.08 -26.66 -5.95
C LYS A 179 -8.02 -26.26 -7.10
N LYS A 180 -8.47 -27.26 -7.86
CA LYS A 180 -9.26 -27.11 -9.10
C LYS A 180 -10.77 -27.28 -8.91
N ASP A 181 -11.18 -28.17 -7.99
CA ASP A 181 -12.58 -28.58 -7.80
C ASP A 181 -13.17 -28.13 -6.44
N VAL A 182 -12.52 -27.16 -5.77
CA VAL A 182 -13.08 -26.51 -4.58
C VAL A 182 -13.99 -25.37 -5.03
N ASN A 183 -15.30 -25.56 -4.89
CA ASN A 183 -16.31 -24.55 -5.21
C ASN A 183 -16.22 -23.38 -4.22
N ASP A 184 -15.53 -22.32 -4.62
CA ASP A 184 -15.32 -21.11 -3.82
C ASP A 184 -16.64 -20.35 -3.56
N CYS A 185 -17.67 -20.59 -4.37
CA CYS A 185 -19.01 -20.07 -4.15
C CYS A 185 -19.82 -20.79 -3.03
N ALA A 186 -19.36 -21.94 -2.53
CA ALA A 186 -20.08 -22.71 -1.50
C ALA A 186 -20.26 -21.94 -0.17
N GLY A 187 -19.32 -21.05 0.16
CA GLY A 187 -19.40 -20.17 1.34
C GLY A 187 -20.32 -18.95 1.19
N GLN A 188 -21.05 -18.84 0.07
CA GLN A 188 -21.85 -17.66 -0.30
C GLN A 188 -21.08 -16.32 -0.18
N PRO A 189 -19.90 -16.18 -0.80
CA PRO A 189 -19.00 -15.02 -0.60
C PRO A 189 -19.50 -13.70 -1.22
N CYS A 190 -20.72 -13.65 -1.76
CA CYS A 190 -21.29 -12.48 -2.43
C CYS A 190 -22.38 -11.83 -1.57
N GLU A 191 -22.07 -10.65 -1.04
CA GLU A 191 -23.00 -9.82 -0.27
C GLU A 191 -24.04 -9.12 -1.15
N ASN A 192 -25.00 -8.44 -0.50
CA ASN A 192 -25.93 -7.49 -1.13
C ASN A 192 -26.75 -8.05 -2.31
N GLY A 193 -26.97 -9.37 -2.34
CA GLY A 193 -27.71 -10.07 -3.41
C GLY A 193 -26.88 -10.34 -4.67
N GLY A 194 -25.55 -10.30 -4.58
CA GLY A 194 -24.67 -10.68 -5.69
C GLY A 194 -24.75 -12.18 -6.01
N THR A 195 -24.86 -12.52 -7.31
CA THR A 195 -24.85 -13.92 -7.75
C THR A 195 -23.42 -14.42 -7.89
N CYS A 196 -23.03 -15.45 -7.14
CA CYS A 196 -21.69 -16.02 -7.24
C CYS A 196 -21.52 -16.88 -8.50
N ARG A 197 -20.39 -16.76 -9.19
CA ARG A 197 -19.95 -17.70 -10.23
C ARG A 197 -18.56 -18.23 -9.91
N ASP A 198 -18.48 -19.54 -9.83
CA ASP A 198 -17.25 -20.31 -9.59
C ASP A 198 -16.27 -20.18 -10.79
N LEU A 199 -14.96 -20.26 -10.53
CA LEU A 199 -13.87 -20.34 -11.50
C LEU A 199 -12.78 -21.29 -10.97
N ASP A 200 -11.82 -21.65 -11.83
CA ASP A 200 -10.68 -22.51 -11.46
C ASP A 200 -9.76 -21.81 -10.44
N GLY A 201 -10.01 -22.07 -9.15
CA GLY A 201 -9.25 -21.53 -8.02
C GLY A 201 -9.55 -20.07 -7.62
N ASP A 202 -10.65 -19.48 -8.07
CA ASP A 202 -11.21 -18.22 -7.52
C ASP A 202 -12.72 -18.12 -7.80
N PHE A 203 -13.44 -17.22 -7.13
CA PHE A 203 -14.84 -16.90 -7.44
C PHE A 203 -15.01 -15.49 -8.04
N LYS A 204 -16.13 -15.28 -8.75
CA LYS A 204 -16.53 -13.98 -9.27
C LYS A 204 -18.00 -13.69 -8.98
N CYS A 205 -18.27 -12.72 -8.11
CA CYS A 205 -19.61 -12.21 -7.91
C CYS A 205 -20.09 -11.36 -9.10
N HIS A 206 -21.34 -11.57 -9.52
CA HIS A 206 -22.10 -10.65 -10.36
C HIS A 206 -22.94 -9.76 -9.45
N CYS A 207 -22.52 -8.50 -9.29
CA CYS A 207 -23.16 -7.55 -8.38
C CYS A 207 -24.33 -6.82 -9.06
N PRO A 208 -25.54 -6.80 -8.47
CA PRO A 208 -26.64 -5.95 -8.95
C PRO A 208 -26.29 -4.47 -8.76
N SER A 209 -26.73 -3.59 -9.66
CA SER A 209 -26.50 -2.15 -9.50
C SER A 209 -27.20 -1.63 -8.23
N PRO A 210 -26.54 -0.82 -7.37
CA PRO A 210 -25.28 -0.10 -7.59
C PRO A 210 -24.06 -0.73 -6.88
N TYR A 211 -24.08 -2.03 -6.56
CA TYR A 211 -23.02 -2.68 -5.79
C TYR A 211 -21.79 -3.04 -6.65
N VAL A 212 -20.61 -3.00 -6.03
CA VAL A 212 -19.30 -3.30 -6.65
C VAL A 212 -18.35 -3.94 -5.61
N GLY A 213 -17.15 -4.32 -6.03
CA GLY A 213 -16.17 -5.04 -5.21
C GLY A 213 -16.16 -6.54 -5.52
N LYS A 214 -15.13 -7.26 -5.03
CA LYS A 214 -15.03 -8.72 -5.26
C LYS A 214 -16.19 -9.50 -4.64
N HIS A 215 -16.70 -9.02 -3.50
CA HIS A 215 -17.79 -9.61 -2.72
C HIS A 215 -19.10 -8.82 -2.86
N CYS A 216 -19.20 -7.85 -3.78
CA CYS A 216 -20.32 -6.90 -3.87
C CYS A 216 -20.57 -6.06 -2.60
N GLN A 217 -19.56 -5.93 -1.75
CA GLN A 217 -19.67 -5.28 -0.43
C GLN A 217 -19.72 -3.75 -0.49
N LEU A 218 -19.40 -3.14 -1.64
CA LEU A 218 -19.22 -1.69 -1.79
C LEU A 218 -20.34 -1.06 -2.61
N ARG A 219 -20.70 0.20 -2.30
CA ARG A 219 -21.80 0.93 -2.96
C ARG A 219 -21.27 2.04 -3.87
N CYS A 220 -21.31 1.83 -5.18
CA CYS A 220 -20.89 2.80 -6.19
C CYS A 220 -21.99 3.87 -6.38
N ILE A 221 -22.23 4.72 -5.38
CA ILE A 221 -23.33 5.71 -5.35
C ILE A 221 -22.88 7.15 -5.08
N SER A 222 -21.61 7.47 -5.31
CA SER A 222 -21.08 8.81 -5.06
C SER A 222 -21.62 9.82 -6.09
N LEU A 223 -21.95 11.02 -5.63
CA LEU A 223 -22.29 12.15 -6.50
C LEU A 223 -21.03 12.60 -7.25
N LEU A 224 -21.09 12.71 -8.57
CA LEU A 224 -19.91 12.94 -9.40
C LEU A 224 -19.51 14.42 -9.54
N GLY A 225 -20.35 15.36 -9.08
CA GLY A 225 -19.96 16.75 -8.84
C GLY A 225 -20.59 17.78 -9.79
N MET A 226 -21.77 17.50 -10.35
CA MET A 226 -22.56 18.51 -11.03
C MET A 226 -22.99 19.62 -10.06
N GLU A 227 -23.55 19.28 -8.89
CA GLU A 227 -23.96 20.26 -7.88
C GLU A 227 -22.75 20.86 -7.16
N GLY A 228 -21.85 20.01 -6.65
CA GLY A 228 -20.68 20.41 -5.87
C GLY A 228 -19.54 21.08 -6.65
N GLY A 229 -19.70 21.38 -7.94
CA GLY A 229 -18.68 22.03 -8.78
C GLY A 229 -17.48 21.16 -9.17
N GLY A 230 -17.42 19.90 -8.74
CA GLY A 230 -16.35 18.95 -9.09
C GLY A 230 -16.28 18.60 -10.59
N ILE A 231 -17.38 18.82 -11.33
CA ILE A 231 -17.41 18.83 -12.79
C ILE A 231 -17.37 20.30 -13.26
N ALA A 232 -16.27 20.67 -13.91
CA ALA A 232 -16.05 22.03 -14.41
C ALA A 232 -16.99 22.35 -15.59
N GLU A 233 -17.30 23.63 -15.80
CA GLU A 233 -18.25 24.06 -16.84
C GLU A 233 -17.80 23.65 -18.25
N SER A 234 -16.49 23.67 -18.52
CA SER A 234 -15.88 23.22 -19.78
C SER A 234 -16.03 21.71 -20.06
N GLN A 235 -16.48 20.92 -19.10
CA GLN A 235 -16.80 19.50 -19.27
C GLN A 235 -18.23 19.25 -19.73
N ILE A 236 -19.10 20.28 -19.70
CA ILE A 236 -20.54 20.16 -19.98
C ILE A 236 -20.85 20.86 -21.31
N SER A 237 -21.49 20.17 -22.25
CA SER A 237 -21.88 20.72 -23.55
C SER A 237 -23.26 20.24 -23.97
N ALA A 238 -23.90 20.91 -24.94
CA ALA A 238 -25.23 20.54 -25.41
C ALA A 238 -25.39 20.78 -26.92
N SER A 239 -26.38 20.14 -27.52
CA SER A 239 -26.79 20.33 -28.92
C SER A 239 -27.23 21.77 -29.22
N SER A 240 -27.95 22.37 -28.28
CA SER A 240 -28.55 23.69 -28.41
C SER A 240 -28.82 24.34 -27.05
N VAL A 241 -29.05 25.66 -27.07
CA VAL A 241 -29.32 26.48 -25.89
C VAL A 241 -30.48 27.42 -26.16
N ARG A 242 -31.43 27.48 -25.22
CA ARG A 242 -32.56 28.40 -25.26
C ARG A 242 -32.14 29.80 -24.81
N TYR A 243 -32.48 30.77 -25.64
CA TYR A 243 -32.49 32.18 -25.25
C TYR A 243 -33.93 32.61 -24.91
N SER A 244 -34.08 33.52 -23.96
CA SER A 244 -35.35 34.14 -23.56
C SER A 244 -35.14 35.65 -23.34
N LEU A 245 -36.24 36.41 -23.28
CA LEU A 245 -36.25 37.86 -23.05
C LEU A 245 -35.28 38.63 -23.97
N LEU A 246 -35.56 38.63 -25.28
CA LEU A 246 -34.74 39.30 -26.32
C LEU A 246 -33.25 38.90 -26.37
N GLY A 247 -32.89 37.75 -25.79
CA GLY A 247 -31.51 37.24 -25.73
C GLY A 247 -30.86 37.38 -24.34
N LEU A 248 -31.44 38.16 -23.43
CA LEU A 248 -30.87 38.46 -22.11
C LEU A 248 -30.80 37.24 -21.16
N GLN A 249 -31.58 36.19 -21.42
CA GLN A 249 -31.61 34.97 -20.59
C GLN A 249 -31.13 33.76 -21.39
N ARG A 250 -29.87 33.34 -21.20
CA ARG A 250 -29.25 32.17 -21.86
C ARG A 250 -29.27 30.95 -20.92
N TRP A 251 -30.06 29.92 -21.25
CA TRP A 251 -30.24 28.70 -20.45
C TRP A 251 -29.19 27.63 -20.82
N GLY A 252 -27.92 27.92 -20.55
CA GLY A 252 -26.78 27.13 -21.03
C GLY A 252 -26.53 25.80 -20.31
N PRO A 253 -25.74 24.88 -20.91
CA PRO A 253 -25.41 23.57 -20.34
C PRO A 253 -24.74 23.65 -18.97
N GLU A 254 -23.92 24.68 -18.74
CA GLU A 254 -23.20 24.89 -17.47
C GLU A 254 -24.11 25.09 -16.25
N LEU A 255 -25.37 25.47 -16.48
CA LEU A 255 -26.39 25.68 -15.45
C LEU A 255 -27.16 24.41 -15.08
N ALA A 256 -26.92 23.27 -15.75
CA ALA A 256 -27.64 22.00 -15.57
C ALA A 256 -27.32 21.26 -14.26
N ARG A 257 -27.02 21.99 -13.18
CA ARG A 257 -26.57 21.47 -11.88
C ARG A 257 -27.77 21.29 -10.95
N LEU A 258 -27.81 20.19 -10.19
CA LEU A 258 -28.89 19.93 -9.23
C LEU A 258 -29.01 21.06 -8.19
N HIS A 259 -30.22 21.34 -7.72
CA HIS A 259 -30.56 22.37 -6.72
C HIS A 259 -30.12 23.81 -7.04
N ASN A 260 -29.59 24.09 -8.23
CA ASN A 260 -29.20 25.41 -8.70
C ASN A 260 -30.35 26.43 -8.61
N LYS A 261 -30.05 27.69 -8.23
CA LYS A 261 -31.02 28.75 -7.91
C LYS A 261 -30.68 30.05 -8.65
N GLY A 262 -31.70 30.74 -9.13
CA GLY A 262 -31.58 32.00 -9.84
C GLY A 262 -32.76 32.23 -10.77
N LEU A 263 -32.76 33.36 -11.49
CA LEU A 263 -33.76 33.66 -12.53
C LEU A 263 -33.60 32.75 -13.78
N VAL A 264 -32.39 32.26 -13.99
CA VAL A 264 -32.00 31.27 -15.01
C VAL A 264 -31.09 30.29 -14.28
N ASN A 265 -31.51 29.04 -14.12
CA ASN A 265 -30.90 28.09 -13.17
C ASN A 265 -30.84 26.64 -13.69
N ALA A 266 -31.01 26.44 -15.00
CA ALA A 266 -31.03 25.14 -15.63
C ALA A 266 -30.54 25.24 -17.08
N TRP A 267 -30.15 24.12 -17.68
CA TRP A 267 -30.09 24.04 -19.14
C TRP A 267 -31.50 23.95 -19.72
N SER A 268 -31.74 24.57 -20.87
CA SER A 268 -32.95 24.35 -21.66
C SER A 268 -32.62 24.32 -23.15
N ALA A 269 -33.09 23.29 -23.86
CA ALA A 269 -32.84 23.13 -25.29
C ALA A 269 -33.60 24.18 -26.13
N ALA A 270 -33.04 24.55 -27.28
CA ALA A 270 -33.65 25.52 -28.20
C ALA A 270 -34.98 24.99 -28.79
N ALA A 271 -35.91 25.90 -29.13
CA ALA A 271 -37.26 25.52 -29.56
C ALA A 271 -37.33 24.84 -30.95
N HIS A 272 -36.28 24.98 -31.76
CA HIS A 272 -36.15 24.37 -33.09
C HIS A 272 -35.38 23.04 -33.07
N ASP A 273 -34.74 22.68 -31.95
CA ASP A 273 -33.96 21.45 -31.82
C ASP A 273 -34.90 20.26 -31.58
N LYS A 274 -34.98 19.37 -32.56
CA LYS A 274 -35.83 18.18 -32.52
C LYS A 274 -35.17 16.98 -31.84
N ASN A 275 -33.84 16.98 -31.69
CA ASN A 275 -33.07 15.85 -31.15
C ASN A 275 -32.10 16.35 -30.05
N PRO A 276 -32.60 17.04 -29.01
CA PRO A 276 -31.74 17.71 -28.05
C PRO A 276 -30.92 16.72 -27.24
N TRP A 277 -29.69 17.10 -26.89
CA TRP A 277 -28.86 16.36 -25.96
C TRP A 277 -28.01 17.31 -25.10
N ILE A 278 -27.73 16.88 -23.87
CA ILE A 278 -26.68 17.42 -23.02
C ILE A 278 -25.65 16.32 -22.74
N GLN A 279 -24.38 16.68 -22.77
CA GLN A 279 -23.23 15.79 -22.69
C GLN A 279 -22.32 16.22 -21.54
N ILE A 280 -21.80 15.24 -20.80
CA ILE A 280 -20.78 15.44 -19.78
C ILE A 280 -19.54 14.62 -20.17
N ASN A 281 -18.37 15.27 -20.23
CA ASN A 281 -17.07 14.64 -20.41
C ASN A 281 -16.37 14.49 -19.05
N MET A 282 -16.32 13.28 -18.52
CA MET A 282 -15.70 13.01 -17.22
C MET A 282 -14.16 13.05 -17.24
N GLN A 283 -13.53 13.31 -18.40
CA GLN A 283 -12.07 13.32 -18.64
C GLN A 283 -11.34 11.98 -18.44
N ARG A 284 -11.94 11.07 -17.66
CA ARG A 284 -11.52 9.68 -17.39
C ARG A 284 -12.69 8.72 -17.58
N LYS A 285 -12.42 7.42 -17.61
CA LYS A 285 -13.46 6.38 -17.66
C LYS A 285 -14.15 6.25 -16.30
N MET A 286 -15.47 6.37 -16.26
CA MET A 286 -16.31 6.28 -15.07
C MET A 286 -17.30 5.12 -15.16
N ARG A 287 -17.71 4.60 -13.99
CA ARG A 287 -18.88 3.74 -13.84
C ARG A 287 -20.04 4.59 -13.33
N PHE A 288 -21.06 4.80 -14.15
CA PHE A 288 -22.30 5.46 -13.74
C PHE A 288 -23.32 4.40 -13.31
N THR A 289 -23.91 4.59 -12.14
CA THR A 289 -24.95 3.73 -11.55
C THR A 289 -26.30 4.42 -11.49
N GLY A 290 -26.38 5.73 -11.75
CA GLY A 290 -27.65 6.43 -11.87
C GLY A 290 -27.52 7.91 -12.22
N ILE A 291 -28.67 8.57 -12.23
CA ILE A 291 -28.83 10.00 -12.45
C ILE A 291 -29.98 10.52 -11.59
N VAL A 292 -29.80 11.72 -11.02
CA VAL A 292 -30.87 12.50 -10.39
C VAL A 292 -31.23 13.65 -11.32
N THR A 293 -32.50 13.78 -11.71
CA THR A 293 -32.99 14.86 -12.58
C THR A 293 -33.96 15.77 -11.83
N GLN A 294 -34.01 17.05 -12.21
CA GLN A 294 -34.89 18.07 -11.64
C GLN A 294 -35.30 19.07 -12.74
N GLY A 295 -36.51 19.61 -12.67
CA GLY A 295 -37.02 20.60 -13.63
C GLY A 295 -36.49 22.02 -13.38
N ALA A 296 -37.18 23.02 -13.93
CA ALA A 296 -37.12 24.41 -13.47
C ALA A 296 -38.45 25.15 -13.73
N SER A 297 -38.54 26.42 -13.31
CA SER A 297 -39.71 27.27 -13.58
C SER A 297 -39.27 28.56 -14.27
N ARG A 298 -39.98 28.95 -15.34
CA ARG A 298 -39.72 30.15 -16.13
C ARG A 298 -40.96 31.03 -16.11
N MET A 299 -40.87 32.20 -15.47
CA MET A 299 -41.99 33.13 -15.25
C MET A 299 -43.24 32.45 -14.65
N GLY A 300 -43.05 31.59 -13.64
CA GLY A 300 -44.13 30.83 -13.00
C GLY A 300 -44.58 29.58 -13.77
N THR A 301 -44.13 29.36 -15.01
CA THR A 301 -44.46 28.15 -15.78
C THR A 301 -43.41 27.06 -15.58
N ALA A 302 -43.85 25.89 -15.11
CA ALA A 302 -42.99 24.72 -14.88
C ALA A 302 -42.55 24.08 -16.21
N GLU A 303 -41.24 23.95 -16.40
CA GLU A 303 -40.60 23.35 -17.58
C GLU A 303 -39.66 22.21 -17.16
N PHE A 304 -39.83 21.02 -17.73
CA PHE A 304 -39.02 19.86 -17.35
C PHE A 304 -39.10 18.71 -18.37
N ILE A 305 -38.11 17.82 -18.33
CA ILE A 305 -38.15 16.54 -19.05
C ILE A 305 -39.08 15.55 -18.32
N LYS A 306 -39.99 14.92 -19.07
CA LYS A 306 -40.88 13.85 -18.62
C LYS A 306 -40.35 12.46 -18.93
N ALA A 307 -39.57 12.32 -20.00
CA ALA A 307 -38.91 11.07 -20.38
C ALA A 307 -37.63 11.36 -21.17
N PHE A 308 -36.62 10.52 -21.02
CA PHE A 308 -35.32 10.66 -21.70
C PHE A 308 -34.69 9.31 -22.03
N LYS A 309 -33.78 9.31 -23.01
CA LYS A 309 -32.84 8.21 -23.27
C LYS A 309 -31.45 8.62 -22.78
N VAL A 310 -30.59 7.63 -22.57
CA VAL A 310 -29.17 7.83 -22.28
C VAL A 310 -28.35 7.21 -23.41
N ALA A 311 -27.26 7.88 -23.79
CA ALA A 311 -26.24 7.35 -24.70
C ALA A 311 -24.85 7.56 -24.09
N SER A 312 -23.91 6.66 -24.38
CA SER A 312 -22.61 6.63 -23.71
C SER A 312 -21.47 6.32 -24.68
N SER A 313 -20.29 6.88 -24.43
CA SER A 313 -19.12 6.79 -25.31
C SER A 313 -17.80 6.75 -24.53
N LEU A 314 -16.80 6.05 -25.08
CA LEU A 314 -15.43 5.98 -24.57
C LEU A 314 -14.45 6.87 -25.35
N ASP A 315 -14.78 7.24 -26.60
CA ASP A 315 -13.92 7.99 -27.53
C ASP A 315 -14.43 9.42 -27.81
N GLY A 316 -15.65 9.75 -27.35
CA GLY A 316 -16.35 11.00 -27.63
C GLY A 316 -16.97 11.10 -29.03
N ARG A 317 -16.83 10.06 -29.87
CA ARG A 317 -17.23 10.01 -31.29
C ARG A 317 -18.33 8.98 -31.53
N THR A 318 -18.13 7.75 -31.08
CA THR A 318 -19.09 6.64 -31.22
C THR A 318 -19.94 6.54 -29.96
N TYR A 319 -21.27 6.60 -30.10
CA TYR A 319 -22.22 6.61 -28.99
C TYR A 319 -23.13 5.38 -29.04
N THR A 320 -23.12 4.59 -27.97
CA THR A 320 -24.01 3.45 -27.78
C THR A 320 -25.24 3.91 -26.99
N MET A 321 -26.43 3.59 -27.48
CA MET A 321 -27.70 3.84 -26.76
C MET A 321 -27.84 2.85 -25.60
N TYR A 322 -28.33 3.33 -24.45
CA TYR A 322 -28.56 2.49 -23.28
C TYR A 322 -29.72 1.50 -23.50
N ARG A 323 -29.52 0.25 -23.07
CA ARG A 323 -30.45 -0.88 -23.19
C ARG A 323 -30.33 -1.78 -21.97
N THR A 324 -31.45 -2.36 -21.56
CA THR A 324 -31.50 -3.43 -20.54
C THR A 324 -31.33 -4.78 -21.22
N ASP A 325 -30.79 -5.77 -20.50
CA ASP A 325 -30.57 -7.11 -21.03
C ASP A 325 -31.86 -7.73 -21.60
N GLY A 326 -31.73 -8.39 -22.75
CA GLY A 326 -32.85 -8.95 -23.53
C GLY A 326 -33.64 -7.93 -24.37
N GLN A 327 -33.47 -6.61 -24.20
CA GLN A 327 -34.23 -5.62 -24.98
C GLN A 327 -33.49 -5.13 -26.24
N ARG A 328 -34.16 -5.21 -27.39
CA ARG A 328 -33.65 -4.72 -28.69
C ARG A 328 -33.81 -3.21 -28.88
N ASN A 329 -34.75 -2.59 -28.17
CA ASN A 329 -35.05 -1.16 -28.24
C ASN A 329 -34.24 -0.38 -27.20
N ASP A 330 -33.97 0.91 -27.45
CA ASP A 330 -33.30 1.77 -26.46
C ASP A 330 -34.24 2.04 -25.28
N TYR A 331 -33.71 1.89 -24.07
CA TYR A 331 -34.47 2.06 -22.83
C TYR A 331 -34.81 3.54 -22.59
N VAL A 332 -36.04 3.80 -22.12
CA VAL A 332 -36.56 5.15 -21.88
C VAL A 332 -36.82 5.35 -20.40
N PHE A 333 -36.07 6.25 -19.79
CA PHE A 333 -36.18 6.61 -18.38
C PHE A 333 -37.33 7.58 -18.12
N VAL A 334 -37.95 7.45 -16.95
CA VAL A 334 -39.00 8.36 -16.47
C VAL A 334 -38.35 9.58 -15.83
N GLY A 335 -38.67 10.76 -16.37
CA GLY A 335 -38.23 12.05 -15.86
C GLY A 335 -39.14 12.61 -14.76
N ASN A 336 -39.14 13.95 -14.64
CA ASN A 336 -39.81 14.68 -13.57
C ASN A 336 -41.32 14.83 -13.80
N MET A 337 -42.03 15.13 -12.72
CA MET A 337 -43.49 15.41 -12.71
C MET A 337 -43.80 16.88 -12.42
N ASP A 338 -42.81 17.65 -11.95
CA ASP A 338 -42.88 19.05 -11.57
C ASP A 338 -41.52 19.76 -11.83
N ASN A 339 -41.41 21.02 -11.40
CA ASN A 339 -40.23 21.87 -11.57
C ASN A 339 -39.11 21.68 -10.53
N ASP A 340 -39.41 21.22 -9.31
CA ASP A 340 -38.45 21.24 -8.19
C ASP A 340 -38.29 19.91 -7.45
N GLY A 341 -39.23 18.95 -7.62
CA GLY A 341 -39.07 17.59 -7.16
C GLY A 341 -37.97 16.87 -7.93
N THR A 342 -37.08 16.19 -7.20
CA THR A 342 -36.00 15.40 -7.80
C THR A 342 -36.49 14.01 -8.19
N LYS A 343 -35.96 13.46 -9.28
CA LYS A 343 -36.27 12.12 -9.77
C LYS A 343 -34.97 11.35 -9.98
N THR A 344 -34.74 10.36 -9.13
CA THR A 344 -33.65 9.40 -9.29
C THR A 344 -34.04 8.29 -10.26
N ASN A 345 -33.13 7.94 -11.16
CA ASN A 345 -33.15 6.73 -11.97
C ASN A 345 -31.83 5.98 -11.77
N ILE A 346 -31.89 4.66 -11.64
CA ILE A 346 -30.73 3.76 -11.52
C ILE A 346 -30.42 3.18 -12.91
N PHE A 347 -29.14 2.94 -13.19
CA PHE A 347 -28.69 2.22 -14.37
C PHE A 347 -28.35 0.78 -13.97
N ASP A 348 -29.17 -0.16 -14.45
CA ASP A 348 -28.97 -1.60 -14.28
C ASP A 348 -29.21 -2.31 -15.63
N PRO A 349 -28.15 -2.79 -16.32
CA PRO A 349 -26.75 -2.78 -15.91
C PRO A 349 -26.13 -1.37 -15.82
N PRO A 350 -25.07 -1.16 -15.02
CA PRO A 350 -24.39 0.13 -14.88
C PRO A 350 -23.55 0.50 -16.11
N ILE A 351 -23.47 1.80 -16.41
CA ILE A 351 -22.83 2.33 -17.64
C ILE A 351 -21.33 2.55 -17.42
N ILE A 352 -20.50 2.09 -18.36
CA ILE A 352 -19.05 2.23 -18.36
C ILE A 352 -18.63 3.14 -19.52
N ALA A 353 -18.27 4.40 -19.23
CA ALA A 353 -17.99 5.42 -20.26
C ALA A 353 -17.16 6.61 -19.74
N GLN A 354 -16.59 7.40 -20.65
CA GLN A 354 -16.01 8.71 -20.33
C GLN A 354 -16.99 9.85 -20.63
N TYR A 355 -17.77 9.69 -21.71
CA TYR A 355 -18.77 10.65 -22.16
C TYR A 355 -20.16 10.04 -21.95
N ILE A 356 -21.04 10.77 -21.28
CA ILE A 356 -22.44 10.41 -21.12
C ILE A 356 -23.33 11.52 -21.70
N ARG A 357 -24.35 11.14 -22.47
CA ARG A 357 -25.34 12.02 -23.08
C ARG A 357 -26.73 11.70 -22.53
N ILE A 358 -27.41 12.72 -22.06
CA ILE A 358 -28.83 12.68 -21.68
C ILE A 358 -29.63 13.29 -22.83
N ILE A 359 -30.60 12.55 -23.35
CA ILE A 359 -31.35 12.86 -24.58
C ILE A 359 -32.83 12.99 -24.20
N PRO A 360 -33.37 14.19 -23.97
CA PRO A 360 -34.79 14.39 -23.70
C PRO A 360 -35.66 13.91 -24.87
N VAL A 361 -36.70 13.12 -24.56
CA VAL A 361 -37.63 12.57 -25.57
C VAL A 361 -39.03 13.17 -25.42
N VAL A 362 -39.48 13.37 -24.17
CA VAL A 362 -40.78 14.00 -23.86
C VAL A 362 -40.55 15.09 -22.84
N CYS A 363 -41.09 16.30 -23.06
CA CYS A 363 -40.84 17.48 -22.24
C CYS A 363 -42.14 18.27 -22.00
N ARG A 364 -42.30 18.85 -20.80
CA ARG A 364 -43.39 19.80 -20.49
C ARG A 364 -42.92 21.21 -20.85
N LYS A 365 -43.59 21.84 -21.83
CA LYS A 365 -43.34 23.21 -22.36
C LYS A 365 -41.97 23.43 -23.00
N ALA A 366 -40.88 23.08 -22.34
CA ALA A 366 -39.52 23.05 -22.87
C ALA A 366 -38.72 21.88 -22.28
N CYS A 367 -37.70 21.40 -23.00
CA CYS A 367 -36.77 20.40 -22.49
C CYS A 367 -35.74 21.09 -21.58
N THR A 368 -36.13 21.31 -20.32
CA THR A 368 -35.37 22.01 -19.29
C THR A 368 -34.91 21.02 -18.21
N LEU A 369 -33.66 21.13 -17.74
CA LEU A 369 -33.03 20.15 -16.85
C LEU A 369 -31.96 20.74 -15.92
N ARG A 370 -32.06 20.38 -14.64
CA ARG A 370 -30.99 20.34 -13.63
C ARG A 370 -30.70 18.88 -13.28
N MET A 371 -29.44 18.48 -13.08
CA MET A 371 -29.09 17.08 -12.79
C MET A 371 -27.84 16.90 -11.92
N GLU A 372 -27.72 15.72 -11.33
CA GLU A 372 -26.48 15.18 -10.75
C GLU A 372 -26.28 13.74 -11.23
N LEU A 373 -25.02 13.37 -11.51
CA LEU A 373 -24.64 12.03 -11.96
C LEU A 373 -24.15 11.20 -10.77
N VAL A 374 -24.51 9.93 -10.75
CA VAL A 374 -24.24 9.01 -9.63
C VAL A 374 -23.35 7.87 -10.12
N GLY A 375 -22.26 7.57 -9.41
CA GLY A 375 -21.31 6.55 -9.83
C GLY A 375 -20.02 6.49 -9.02
N CYS A 376 -18.96 5.96 -9.65
CA CYS A 376 -17.61 5.83 -9.10
C CYS A 376 -16.56 5.69 -10.23
N GLU A 377 -15.28 5.77 -9.89
CA GLU A 377 -14.18 5.66 -10.86
C GLU A 377 -13.88 4.19 -11.23
N LEU A 378 -13.32 3.96 -12.43
CA LEU A 378 -13.02 2.62 -12.94
C LEU A 378 -11.58 2.13 -12.69
N ASN A 379 -10.70 2.98 -12.15
CA ASN A 379 -9.30 2.63 -11.85
C ASN A 379 -9.23 1.74 -10.61
N VAL A 380 -9.68 0.50 -10.80
CA VAL A 380 -9.71 -0.61 -9.85
C VAL A 380 -9.04 -1.81 -10.52
N TYR A 381 -7.78 -1.65 -10.87
CA TYR A 381 -6.90 -2.80 -11.02
C TYR A 381 -6.56 -3.28 -9.61
N SER A 382 -7.11 -4.44 -9.23
CA SER A 382 -6.84 -5.16 -7.98
C SER A 382 -7.18 -4.41 -6.67
N ASN A 383 -8.29 -4.80 -6.04
CA ASN A 383 -8.58 -4.55 -4.62
C ASN A 383 -8.54 -3.07 -4.17
N ALA A 384 -9.09 -2.16 -4.98
CA ALA A 384 -9.17 -0.72 -4.67
C ALA A 384 -10.52 -0.05 -5.06
N SER A 385 -11.57 -0.83 -5.32
CA SER A 385 -12.92 -0.26 -5.45
C SER A 385 -13.36 0.28 -4.09
N GLY A 386 -14.18 1.33 -4.06
CA GLY A 386 -14.67 1.94 -2.82
C GLY A 386 -13.61 2.71 -2.00
N CYS A 387 -12.32 2.44 -2.19
CA CYS A 387 -11.20 3.05 -1.46
C CYS A 387 -10.95 4.52 -1.87
N SER A 388 -11.96 5.35 -1.76
CA SER A 388 -11.93 6.80 -2.03
C SER A 388 -12.82 7.55 -1.03
N GLU A 389 -13.01 6.98 0.15
CA GLU A 389 -13.83 7.53 1.21
C GLU A 389 -13.07 8.64 1.96
N PRO A 390 -13.77 9.65 2.51
CA PRO A 390 -13.14 10.74 3.24
C PRO A 390 -12.60 10.23 4.58
N MET A 391 -11.28 10.21 4.74
CA MET A 391 -10.58 9.70 5.92
C MET A 391 -10.93 10.47 7.21
N GLY A 392 -11.51 11.67 7.09
CA GLY A 392 -12.34 12.24 8.15
C GLY A 392 -11.95 13.65 8.60
N MET A 393 -11.29 14.42 7.74
CA MET A 393 -10.97 15.82 8.00
C MET A 393 -12.25 16.65 8.12
N LYS A 394 -13.21 16.49 7.20
CA LYS A 394 -14.49 17.21 7.20
C LYS A 394 -15.47 16.68 8.26
N SER A 395 -15.52 15.36 8.45
CA SER A 395 -16.42 14.70 9.44
C SER A 395 -15.96 14.83 10.89
N ARG A 396 -14.69 15.25 11.12
CA ARG A 396 -13.99 15.24 12.41
C ARG A 396 -13.69 13.86 13.01
N LEU A 397 -13.81 12.77 12.23
CA LEU A 397 -13.30 11.46 12.64
C LEU A 397 -11.77 11.51 12.86
N VAL A 398 -11.05 12.30 12.06
CA VAL A 398 -9.70 12.77 12.41
C VAL A 398 -9.83 13.86 13.47
N SER A 399 -9.38 13.60 14.71
CA SER A 399 -9.46 14.58 15.80
C SER A 399 -8.49 15.75 15.61
N ASP A 400 -8.76 16.90 16.24
CA ASP A 400 -7.90 18.10 16.11
C ASP A 400 -6.44 17.85 16.58
N ARG A 401 -6.22 16.87 17.47
CA ARG A 401 -4.89 16.47 17.96
C ARG A 401 -4.09 15.62 16.96
N GLN A 402 -4.71 15.13 15.88
CA GLN A 402 -4.05 14.37 14.82
C GLN A 402 -3.51 15.26 13.69
N ILE A 403 -3.84 16.56 13.68
CA ILE A 403 -3.48 17.48 12.61
C ILE A 403 -2.44 18.47 13.13
N THR A 404 -1.19 18.33 12.65
CA THR A 404 -0.04 19.15 13.06
C THR A 404 0.58 19.85 11.86
N ALA A 405 1.38 20.90 12.08
CA ALA A 405 2.07 21.62 11.01
C ALA A 405 3.42 22.16 11.48
N SER A 406 4.24 22.58 10.53
CA SER A 406 5.50 23.30 10.74
C SER A 406 5.32 24.60 11.55
N SER A 407 4.28 25.38 11.22
CA SER A 407 4.04 26.70 11.82
C SER A 407 2.58 27.16 11.62
N THR A 408 2.21 28.32 12.18
CA THR A 408 0.86 28.92 12.06
C THR A 408 0.89 30.44 11.96
N PHE A 409 0.15 31.00 11.01
CA PHE A 409 -0.05 32.44 10.84
C PHE A 409 -1.06 33.02 11.85
N ARG A 410 -0.91 34.31 12.16
CA ARG A 410 -1.81 35.11 13.01
C ARG A 410 -2.13 36.42 12.31
N THR A 411 -3.36 36.60 11.81
CA THR A 411 -3.74 37.85 11.13
C THR A 411 -3.66 39.02 12.12
N TRP A 412 -2.86 40.03 11.77
CA TRP A 412 -2.49 41.18 12.64
C TRP A 412 -1.91 40.80 14.02
N GLY A 413 -1.36 39.58 14.17
CA GLY A 413 -0.84 39.08 15.45
C GLY A 413 -1.91 38.70 16.48
N ILE A 414 -3.20 38.88 16.18
CA ILE A 414 -4.31 38.64 17.10
C ILE A 414 -4.57 37.14 17.23
N GLU A 415 -4.53 36.60 18.46
CA GLU A 415 -4.66 35.14 18.68
C GLU A 415 -6.01 34.57 18.21
N ALA A 416 -7.09 35.36 18.32
CA ALA A 416 -8.42 35.01 17.81
C ALA A 416 -8.47 34.85 16.27
N PHE A 417 -7.46 35.35 15.55
CA PHE A 417 -7.29 35.20 14.10
C PHE A 417 -6.05 34.35 13.75
N THR A 418 -5.78 33.31 14.53
CA THR A 418 -4.76 32.28 14.24
C THR A 418 -5.28 31.22 13.26
N TRP A 419 -4.49 30.91 12.23
CA TRP A 419 -4.81 29.91 11.18
C TRP A 419 -4.22 28.53 11.53
N HIS A 420 -4.78 27.90 12.57
CA HIS A 420 -4.28 26.64 13.15
C HIS A 420 -4.35 25.42 12.19
N PRO A 421 -3.46 24.41 12.33
CA PRO A 421 -3.46 23.20 11.48
C PRO A 421 -4.80 22.45 11.50
N HIS A 422 -5.44 22.34 12.67
CA HIS A 422 -6.73 21.67 12.81
C HIS A 422 -7.91 22.41 12.14
N TYR A 423 -7.67 23.59 11.55
CA TYR A 423 -8.62 24.28 10.68
C TYR A 423 -8.48 23.89 9.20
N ALA A 424 -7.49 23.09 8.80
CA ALA A 424 -7.29 22.62 7.43
C ALA A 424 -8.32 21.56 6.95
N ARG A 425 -9.59 21.70 7.34
CA ARG A 425 -10.67 20.75 7.07
C ARG A 425 -11.50 21.25 5.89
N LEU A 426 -11.74 20.39 4.90
CA LEU A 426 -12.53 20.71 3.70
C LEU A 426 -13.88 21.34 4.06
N ASP A 427 -14.27 22.41 3.36
CA ASP A 427 -15.48 23.20 3.57
C ASP A 427 -15.68 23.80 4.97
N LYS A 428 -14.63 23.87 5.82
CA LYS A 428 -14.71 24.65 7.06
C LYS A 428 -15.10 26.10 6.75
N GLN A 429 -16.00 26.62 7.58
CA GLN A 429 -16.50 27.99 7.57
C GLN A 429 -16.05 28.72 8.84
N GLY A 430 -16.08 30.06 8.80
CA GLY A 430 -15.63 30.94 9.89
C GLY A 430 -14.76 32.09 9.38
N LYS A 431 -14.27 32.95 10.28
CA LYS A 431 -13.30 34.00 9.93
C LYS A 431 -11.91 33.41 9.64
N THR A 432 -11.43 32.56 10.56
CA THR A 432 -10.28 31.68 10.34
C THR A 432 -10.80 30.28 10.02
N ASN A 433 -10.65 29.87 8.75
CA ASN A 433 -11.28 28.65 8.24
C ASN A 433 -10.35 27.70 7.49
N ALA A 434 -9.04 27.95 7.49
CA ALA A 434 -8.02 27.08 6.92
C ALA A 434 -6.78 27.03 7.83
N TRP A 435 -5.78 26.24 7.44
CA TRP A 435 -4.42 26.43 7.93
C TRP A 435 -3.63 27.34 7.00
N THR A 436 -2.77 28.16 7.60
CA THR A 436 -1.77 29.00 6.93
C THR A 436 -0.51 28.98 7.81
N PRO A 437 0.70 28.70 7.28
CA PRO A 437 1.95 28.74 8.03
C PRO A 437 2.39 30.18 8.31
N ALA A 438 3.27 30.35 9.31
CA ALA A 438 3.78 31.65 9.73
C ALA A 438 4.62 32.36 8.65
N THR A 439 5.20 31.61 7.70
CA THR A 439 5.95 32.18 6.57
C THR A 439 5.62 31.44 5.27
N ASN A 440 5.76 32.09 4.12
CA ASN A 440 5.52 31.48 2.81
C ASN A 440 6.82 30.85 2.26
N ASN A 441 7.14 29.62 2.67
CA ASN A 441 8.33 28.89 2.18
C ASN A 441 8.05 27.41 1.83
N ARG A 442 8.94 26.80 1.04
CA ARG A 442 8.81 25.40 0.54
C ARG A 442 9.17 24.29 1.55
N SER A 443 9.58 24.66 2.77
CA SER A 443 9.77 23.74 3.90
C SER A 443 8.64 23.75 4.92
N GLU A 444 7.63 24.62 4.74
CA GLU A 444 6.39 24.53 5.51
C GLU A 444 5.65 23.23 5.15
N TRP A 445 4.90 22.68 6.10
CA TRP A 445 4.15 21.45 5.92
C TRP A 445 2.96 21.35 6.87
N ILE A 446 1.96 20.59 6.45
CA ILE A 446 0.87 20.12 7.31
C ILE A 446 0.79 18.60 7.26
N GLN A 447 0.51 17.97 8.38
CA GLN A 447 0.56 16.54 8.61
C GLN A 447 -0.72 16.03 9.29
N VAL A 448 -1.12 14.81 8.96
CA VAL A 448 -2.22 14.08 9.58
C VAL A 448 -1.70 12.73 10.11
N ASP A 449 -1.97 12.41 11.38
CA ASP A 449 -1.81 11.08 11.98
C ASP A 449 -3.11 10.28 11.85
N LEU A 450 -3.12 9.21 11.03
CA LEU A 450 -4.27 8.33 10.81
C LEU A 450 -4.39 7.19 11.83
N ARG A 451 -3.56 7.20 12.88
CA ARG A 451 -3.44 6.23 14.00
C ARG A 451 -2.95 4.84 13.62
N SER A 452 -3.46 4.24 12.55
CA SER A 452 -2.87 3.07 11.89
C SER A 452 -2.32 3.47 10.53
N THR A 453 -1.52 2.60 9.93
CA THR A 453 -1.31 2.62 8.48
C THR A 453 -2.68 2.48 7.78
N LYS A 454 -2.88 3.23 6.70
CA LYS A 454 -4.09 3.25 5.88
C LYS A 454 -3.71 3.29 4.39
N LYS A 455 -4.61 2.84 3.51
CA LYS A 455 -4.43 2.88 2.06
C LYS A 455 -4.91 4.23 1.52
N ILE A 456 -3.99 5.09 1.07
CA ILE A 456 -4.28 6.45 0.64
C ILE A 456 -4.28 6.52 -0.88
N THR A 457 -5.41 6.96 -1.43
CA THR A 457 -5.68 6.99 -2.88
C THR A 457 -5.84 8.41 -3.42
N GLY A 458 -6.00 9.42 -2.57
CA GLY A 458 -6.06 10.80 -3.06
C GLY A 458 -6.21 11.86 -1.97
N ILE A 459 -6.41 13.09 -2.43
CA ILE A 459 -6.65 14.28 -1.62
C ILE A 459 -7.60 15.23 -2.34
N ILE A 460 -8.48 15.89 -1.60
CA ILE A 460 -9.23 17.05 -2.07
C ILE A 460 -8.63 18.29 -1.39
N THR A 461 -8.21 19.28 -2.16
CA THR A 461 -7.70 20.56 -1.65
C THR A 461 -8.63 21.72 -2.00
N GLN A 462 -8.64 22.74 -1.16
CA GLN A 462 -9.45 23.95 -1.27
C GLN A 462 -8.70 25.12 -0.62
N GLY A 463 -8.68 26.31 -1.24
CA GLY A 463 -8.05 27.49 -0.64
C GLY A 463 -8.89 28.13 0.48
N ALA A 464 -8.61 29.39 0.79
CA ALA A 464 -9.49 30.24 1.61
C ALA A 464 -9.30 31.74 1.30
N LYS A 465 -9.89 32.62 2.11
CA LYS A 465 -9.91 34.06 1.89
C LYS A 465 -9.73 34.79 3.21
N ASP A 466 -8.64 35.56 3.38
CA ASP A 466 -8.39 36.37 4.58
C ASP A 466 -8.77 37.83 4.30
N PHE A 467 -9.75 38.36 5.05
CA PHE A 467 -10.36 39.71 5.00
C PHE A 467 -10.71 40.35 3.63
N GLY A 468 -10.42 39.71 2.50
CA GLY A 468 -10.53 40.30 1.16
C GLY A 468 -9.62 39.60 0.14
N SER A 469 -8.43 39.18 0.57
CA SER A 469 -7.42 38.50 -0.24
C SER A 469 -7.72 37.02 -0.42
N VAL A 470 -7.60 36.53 -1.65
CA VAL A 470 -7.83 35.14 -2.05
C VAL A 470 -6.51 34.37 -1.98
N GLN A 471 -6.45 33.29 -1.21
CA GLN A 471 -5.22 32.57 -0.87
C GLN A 471 -5.38 31.07 -1.08
N PHE A 472 -4.44 30.45 -1.80
CA PHE A 472 -4.53 29.02 -2.13
C PHE A 472 -3.18 28.44 -2.59
N VAL A 473 -2.98 27.15 -2.35
CA VAL A 473 -1.84 26.38 -2.87
C VAL A 473 -2.09 25.98 -4.34
N THR A 474 -1.22 26.39 -5.26
CA THR A 474 -1.31 26.10 -6.70
C THR A 474 -0.57 24.83 -7.11
N ALA A 475 0.44 24.42 -6.35
CA ALA A 475 1.13 23.15 -6.53
C ALA A 475 1.68 22.62 -5.20
N PHE A 476 1.69 21.30 -5.02
CA PHE A 476 2.20 20.65 -3.81
C PHE A 476 2.85 19.30 -4.09
N LYS A 477 3.74 18.85 -3.20
CA LYS A 477 4.21 17.47 -3.11
C LYS A 477 3.52 16.78 -1.93
N VAL A 478 3.54 15.44 -1.92
CA VAL A 478 3.03 14.63 -0.82
C VAL A 478 4.15 13.73 -0.30
N ALA A 479 4.27 13.63 1.02
CA ALA A 479 5.16 12.70 1.70
C ALA A 479 4.38 11.83 2.67
N HIS A 480 4.88 10.62 2.92
CA HIS A 480 4.25 9.62 3.78
C HIS A 480 5.29 8.89 4.63
N SER A 481 4.82 8.34 5.75
CA SER A 481 5.63 7.72 6.80
C SER A 481 4.75 6.84 7.69
N ASP A 482 5.30 5.76 8.27
CA ASP A 482 4.62 4.94 9.29
C ASP A 482 5.13 5.20 10.72
N ASP A 483 6.36 5.67 10.87
CA ASP A 483 7.02 5.98 12.16
C ASP A 483 6.93 7.47 12.55
N GLY A 484 6.68 8.36 11.59
CA GLY A 484 6.70 9.82 11.71
C GLY A 484 8.10 10.45 11.62
N GLN A 485 9.15 9.63 11.44
CA GLN A 485 10.56 10.01 11.45
C GLN A 485 11.22 9.83 10.07
N SER A 486 11.01 8.69 9.42
CA SER A 486 11.45 8.40 8.06
C SER A 486 10.35 8.79 7.07
N TRP A 487 10.68 9.62 6.08
CA TRP A 487 9.70 10.24 5.18
C TRP A 487 10.02 9.94 3.72
N THR A 488 9.08 9.30 3.03
CA THR A 488 9.16 9.02 1.59
C THR A 488 8.26 9.99 0.84
N ILE A 489 8.81 10.73 -0.13
CA ILE A 489 8.04 11.59 -1.03
C ILE A 489 7.41 10.71 -2.13
N VAL A 490 6.15 10.97 -2.47
CA VAL A 490 5.45 10.32 -3.59
C VAL A 490 6.15 10.70 -4.89
N LYS A 491 6.54 9.71 -5.69
CA LYS A 491 7.29 9.89 -6.94
C LYS A 491 6.39 9.61 -8.16
N ASP A 492 6.78 10.16 -9.31
CA ASP A 492 6.15 9.76 -10.56
C ASP A 492 6.71 8.43 -11.05
N GLU A 493 5.82 7.60 -11.61
CA GLU A 493 6.14 6.25 -12.09
C GLU A 493 7.06 6.29 -13.32
N THR A 494 6.91 7.31 -14.18
CA THR A 494 7.65 7.41 -15.44
C THR A 494 9.05 8.01 -15.27
N THR A 495 9.17 9.09 -14.50
CA THR A 495 10.44 9.82 -14.32
C THR A 495 11.20 9.44 -13.04
N LYS A 496 10.54 8.79 -12.07
CA LYS A 496 11.06 8.49 -10.72
C LYS A 496 11.50 9.71 -9.91
N THR A 497 11.15 10.92 -10.36
CA THR A 497 11.31 12.17 -9.60
C THR A 497 10.13 12.40 -8.66
N ASP A 498 10.26 13.31 -7.69
CA ASP A 498 9.14 13.75 -6.84
C ASP A 498 7.93 14.18 -7.68
N LYS A 499 6.73 13.68 -7.35
CA LYS A 499 5.49 14.01 -8.03
C LYS A 499 4.95 15.33 -7.50
N ILE A 500 4.80 16.31 -8.40
CA ILE A 500 4.19 17.61 -8.11
C ILE A 500 2.73 17.54 -8.56
N PHE A 501 1.80 17.71 -7.61
CA PHE A 501 0.36 17.68 -7.84
C PHE A 501 -0.17 19.09 -8.10
N PRO A 502 -1.03 19.30 -9.12
CA PRO A 502 -1.67 20.58 -9.37
C PRO A 502 -2.72 20.87 -8.29
N GLY A 503 -2.56 21.99 -7.61
CA GLY A 503 -3.47 22.49 -6.58
C GLY A 503 -4.65 23.28 -7.15
N ASN A 504 -5.12 24.23 -6.36
CA ASN A 504 -6.31 25.03 -6.65
C ASN A 504 -6.02 26.21 -7.59
N SER A 505 -7.09 26.73 -8.19
CA SER A 505 -7.12 27.95 -9.01
C SER A 505 -7.79 29.14 -8.31
N ASP A 506 -8.43 28.90 -7.17
CA ASP A 506 -9.22 29.86 -6.40
C ASP A 506 -9.40 29.38 -4.94
N ASN A 507 -10.13 30.16 -4.13
CA ASN A 507 -10.32 29.89 -2.71
C ASN A 507 -11.39 28.85 -2.34
N ASN A 508 -12.28 28.43 -3.25
CA ASN A 508 -13.50 27.69 -2.87
C ASN A 508 -13.77 26.41 -3.68
N VAL A 509 -13.39 26.35 -4.96
CA VAL A 509 -13.58 25.14 -5.80
C VAL A 509 -12.68 24.02 -5.30
N HIS A 510 -13.25 22.81 -5.18
CA HIS A 510 -12.53 21.61 -4.77
C HIS A 510 -11.61 21.11 -5.89
N LYS A 511 -10.34 20.90 -5.57
CA LYS A 511 -9.39 20.22 -6.44
C LYS A 511 -9.13 18.81 -5.93
N LYS A 512 -9.72 17.80 -6.58
CA LYS A 512 -9.38 16.40 -6.34
C LYS A 512 -8.10 16.03 -7.09
N ASN A 513 -7.14 15.47 -6.37
CA ASN A 513 -5.98 14.76 -6.90
C ASN A 513 -6.04 13.29 -6.47
N ILE A 514 -5.53 12.39 -7.30
CA ILE A 514 -5.45 10.95 -7.03
C ILE A 514 -3.99 10.54 -7.07
N PHE A 515 -3.64 9.62 -6.16
CA PHE A 515 -2.31 9.05 -6.05
C PHE A 515 -2.27 7.77 -6.89
N GLU A 516 -1.59 7.86 -8.02
CA GLU A 516 -1.30 6.74 -8.91
C GLU A 516 0.23 6.59 -9.00
N PRO A 517 0.81 5.47 -8.50
CA PRO A 517 0.15 4.43 -7.68
C PRO A 517 -0.33 4.95 -6.29
N PRO A 518 -1.32 4.30 -5.67
CA PRO A 518 -1.72 4.60 -4.28
C PRO A 518 -0.64 4.15 -3.30
N PHE A 519 -0.57 4.77 -2.13
CA PHE A 519 0.45 4.48 -1.12
C PHE A 519 -0.16 4.10 0.22
N TYR A 520 0.61 3.38 1.04
CA TYR A 520 0.23 2.98 2.40
C TYR A 520 1.04 3.78 3.39
N GLY A 521 0.39 4.40 4.38
CA GLY A 521 1.09 5.14 5.41
C GLY A 521 0.18 5.58 6.55
N ARG A 522 0.73 5.63 7.77
CA ARG A 522 0.04 6.17 8.95
C ARG A 522 0.03 7.69 8.97
N TYR A 523 1.14 8.32 8.62
CA TYR A 523 1.30 9.76 8.59
C TYR A 523 1.35 10.26 7.16
N VAL A 524 0.49 11.21 6.82
CA VAL A 524 0.47 11.88 5.52
C VAL A 524 0.84 13.34 5.72
N ARG A 525 1.80 13.84 4.94
CA ARG A 525 2.30 15.22 5.01
C ARG A 525 2.21 15.90 3.64
N ILE A 526 1.58 17.06 3.60
CA ILE A 526 1.44 17.89 2.40
C ILE A 526 2.51 18.98 2.43
N LEU A 527 3.22 19.14 1.31
CA LEU A 527 4.37 20.02 1.14
C LEU A 527 4.05 21.07 0.05
N PRO A 528 3.61 22.29 0.42
CA PRO A 528 3.32 23.35 -0.53
C PRO A 528 4.55 23.72 -1.37
N TRP A 529 4.38 23.75 -2.68
CA TRP A 529 5.46 24.00 -3.65
C TRP A 529 5.30 25.36 -4.32
N GLU A 530 4.08 25.73 -4.67
CA GLU A 530 3.68 27.03 -5.23
C GLU A 530 2.30 27.42 -4.70
N TRP A 531 2.02 28.71 -4.61
CA TRP A 531 0.80 29.28 -4.01
C TRP A 531 0.49 30.68 -4.56
N HIS A 532 -0.77 31.10 -4.39
CA HIS A 532 -1.24 32.45 -4.67
C HIS A 532 -1.39 33.23 -3.35
N ASP A 533 -0.74 34.41 -3.27
CA ASP A 533 -0.66 35.28 -2.08
C ASP A 533 0.01 34.60 -0.87
N HIS A 534 -0.71 33.69 -0.19
CA HIS A 534 -0.19 32.90 0.92
C HIS A 534 -0.48 31.40 0.76
N ILE A 535 0.36 30.59 1.43
CA ILE A 535 0.14 29.14 1.59
C ILE A 535 -1.10 28.94 2.47
N THR A 536 -2.28 28.79 1.87
CA THR A 536 -3.53 28.62 2.65
C THR A 536 -4.31 27.41 2.15
N LEU A 537 -4.65 26.48 3.05
CA LEU A 537 -5.18 25.15 2.70
C LEU A 537 -6.28 24.64 3.65
N ARG A 538 -7.40 24.23 3.04
CA ARG A 538 -8.40 23.28 3.56
C ARG A 538 -8.26 21.97 2.77
N MET A 539 -8.37 20.81 3.42
CA MET A 539 -8.23 19.52 2.75
C MET A 539 -9.09 18.39 3.34
N GLU A 540 -9.28 17.34 2.53
CA GLU A 540 -9.79 16.02 2.93
C GLU A 540 -8.89 14.95 2.29
N LEU A 541 -8.50 13.93 3.04
CA LEU A 541 -7.73 12.80 2.51
C LEU A 541 -8.70 11.70 2.06
N LEU A 542 -8.37 11.01 0.98
CA LEU A 542 -9.18 9.93 0.42
C LEU A 542 -8.43 8.61 0.50
N GLY A 543 -9.13 7.56 0.93
CA GLY A 543 -8.53 6.24 1.11
C GLY A 543 -9.52 5.20 1.64
N CYS A 544 -8.96 4.22 2.35
CA CYS A 544 -9.69 3.21 3.12
C CYS A 544 -8.80 2.54 4.17
N ASP A 545 -9.44 1.78 5.05
CA ASP A 545 -8.83 0.71 5.84
C ASP A 545 -8.51 -0.50 4.93
N GLU A 546 -7.65 -1.42 5.39
CA GLU A 546 -7.37 -2.69 4.70
C GLU A 546 -8.37 -3.80 5.11
#